data_AF-A0A7S1Z963-F1
#
_entry.id   AF-A0A7S1Z963-F1
#
_cell.length_a   1.000
_cell.length_b   1.000
_cell.length_c   1.000
_cell.angle_alpha   90.00
_cell.angle_beta   90.00
_cell.angle_gamma   90.00
#
_symmetry.space_group_name_H-M   'P 1'
#
loop_
_entity.id
_entity.type
_entity.pdbx_description
1 polymer ?
#
loop_
_entity_poly.entity_id
_entity_poly.type
_entity_poly.pdbx_seq_one_letter_code
_entity_poly.pdbx_strand_id
1 'polypeptide(L)'
;LGSKGNVQVVVPNQSESYGSSVDPPEPSIPVCTLKNFPYDISHTIQWGRDLFDGLFCRRPGQVNDNVDDVSSMSVEDFAKMILHKLGDDAALEVAAEMGEDFASFSSKEDDSDYVERVREASLRWAVNLADSLFRASIEDLLKQHPIDSVDEDGEPFWSGTRRTPKVLSYGDRDDVVIGYIVEFVRSAARLRVEMYLPPSLSQEGEASKISVQDA
;
A
#
# COMPACT_ATOMS: atom_id res chain seq x y z
N LEU A 1 -17.05 22.49 4.75
CA LEU A 1 -18.13 21.89 5.56
C LEU A 1 -19.50 22.17 4.90
N GLY A 2 -19.84 21.50 3.78
CA GLY A 2 -21.16 21.60 3.13
C GLY A 2 -21.76 23.03 3.06
N SER A 3 -22.99 23.18 3.55
CA SER A 3 -23.72 24.46 3.64
C SER A 3 -23.41 25.30 4.87
N LYS A 4 -22.44 24.88 5.71
CA LYS A 4 -22.07 25.60 6.92
C LYS A 4 -20.97 26.61 6.60
N GLY A 5 -21.00 27.76 7.27
CA GLY A 5 -19.97 28.80 7.17
C GLY A 5 -19.83 29.60 8.46
N ASN A 6 -18.64 30.14 8.69
CA ASN A 6 -18.34 31.03 9.80
C ASN A 6 -17.56 32.26 9.29
N VAL A 7 -17.68 33.36 10.01
CA VAL A 7 -16.92 34.60 9.78
C VAL A 7 -16.31 35.02 11.11
N GLN A 8 -15.01 35.33 11.13
CA GLN A 8 -14.31 35.89 12.28
C GLN A 8 -13.71 37.23 11.89
N VAL A 9 -14.05 38.30 12.63
CA VAL A 9 -13.51 39.64 12.39
C VAL A 9 -12.29 39.84 13.28
N VAL A 10 -11.16 40.19 12.67
CA VAL A 10 -9.89 40.45 13.36
C VAL A 10 -9.54 41.93 13.24
N VAL A 11 -9.51 42.64 14.37
CA VAL A 11 -9.23 44.09 14.47
C VAL A 11 -7.94 44.32 15.25
N PRO A 12 -6.92 44.98 14.66
CA PRO A 12 -5.65 45.26 15.34
C PRO A 12 -5.83 45.98 16.68
N ASN A 13 -5.15 45.48 17.72
CA ASN A 13 -5.18 46.01 19.09
C ASN A 13 -6.57 45.99 19.76
N GLN A 14 -7.55 45.25 19.21
CA GLN A 14 -8.91 45.19 19.77
C GLN A 14 -9.48 43.77 19.87
N SER A 15 -9.23 42.90 18.90
CA SER A 15 -9.62 41.50 18.97
C SER A 15 -8.40 40.59 19.08
N GLU A 16 -8.64 39.35 19.48
CA GLU A 16 -7.67 38.28 19.31
C GLU A 16 -7.46 37.95 17.82
N SER A 17 -6.37 37.26 17.53
CA SER A 17 -6.06 36.76 16.19
C SER A 17 -6.76 35.43 15.94
N TYR A 18 -6.88 35.00 14.68
CA TYR A 18 -7.44 33.68 14.33
C TYR A 18 -6.72 32.54 15.09
N GLY A 19 -5.39 32.58 15.17
CA GLY A 19 -4.58 31.57 15.85
C GLY A 19 -4.58 31.65 17.37
N SER A 20 -5.35 32.56 17.97
CA SER A 20 -5.51 32.65 19.43
C SER A 20 -6.48 31.59 19.96
N SER A 21 -7.35 31.05 19.09
CA SER A 21 -8.17 29.86 19.35
C SER A 21 -7.64 28.66 18.58
N VAL A 22 -7.65 27.49 19.21
CA VAL A 22 -7.25 26.23 18.57
C VAL A 22 -8.49 25.53 18.04
N ASP A 23 -8.54 25.32 16.73
CA ASP A 23 -9.57 24.49 16.11
C ASP A 23 -9.44 23.04 16.60
N PRO A 24 -10.56 22.30 16.73
CA PRO A 24 -10.50 20.89 17.07
C PRO A 24 -9.54 20.15 16.13
N PRO A 25 -8.59 19.35 16.65
CA PRO A 25 -7.72 18.57 15.79
C PRO A 25 -8.55 17.60 14.96
N GLU A 26 -8.09 17.33 13.74
CA GLU A 26 -8.72 16.29 12.93
C GLU A 26 -8.63 14.94 13.66
N PRO A 27 -9.73 14.17 13.72
CA PRO A 27 -9.71 12.87 14.36
C PRO A 27 -8.80 11.93 13.56
N SER A 28 -7.77 11.38 14.20
CA SER A 28 -6.91 10.35 13.62
C SER A 28 -7.41 8.95 13.98
N ILE A 29 -7.32 8.02 13.04
CA ILE A 29 -7.69 6.63 13.27
C ILE A 29 -6.51 5.91 13.94
N PRO A 30 -6.73 5.15 15.02
CA PRO A 30 -5.65 4.40 15.66
C PRO A 30 -5.00 3.39 14.69
N VAL A 31 -3.66 3.28 14.75
CA VAL A 31 -2.89 2.39 13.87
C VAL A 31 -3.34 0.93 13.98
N CYS A 32 -3.69 0.45 15.19
CA CYS A 32 -4.19 -0.92 15.39
C CYS A 32 -5.53 -1.16 14.65
N THR A 33 -6.41 -0.15 14.63
CA THR A 33 -7.67 -0.19 13.89
C THR A 33 -7.43 -0.23 12.38
N LEU A 34 -6.44 0.52 11.87
CA LEU A 34 -6.08 0.50 10.45
C LEU A 34 -5.43 -0.82 10.03
N LYS A 35 -4.56 -1.40 10.87
CA LYS A 35 -3.79 -2.60 10.51
C LYS A 35 -4.58 -3.91 10.66
N ASN A 36 -5.35 -4.06 11.73
CA ASN A 36 -5.90 -5.38 12.11
C ASN A 36 -7.42 -5.39 12.29
N PHE A 37 -8.02 -4.30 12.76
CA PHE A 37 -9.43 -4.28 13.17
C PHE A 37 -10.25 -3.16 12.54
N PRO A 38 -10.32 -3.06 11.19
CA PRO A 38 -11.18 -2.09 10.54
C PRO A 38 -12.65 -2.50 10.72
N TYR A 39 -13.48 -1.57 11.20
CA TYR A 39 -14.92 -1.79 11.39
C TYR A 39 -15.81 -0.81 10.62
N ASP A 40 -15.22 0.26 10.08
CA ASP A 40 -15.86 1.27 9.24
C ASP A 40 -15.10 1.40 7.90
N ILE A 41 -15.80 1.81 6.84
CA ILE A 41 -15.25 1.96 5.49
C ILE A 41 -14.15 3.02 5.44
N SER A 42 -14.24 4.04 6.30
CA SER A 42 -13.21 5.08 6.44
C SER A 42 -11.84 4.48 6.79
N HIS A 43 -11.81 3.41 7.60
CA HIS A 43 -10.56 2.73 7.98
C HIS A 43 -9.96 1.97 6.81
N THR A 44 -10.78 1.26 6.03
CA THR A 44 -10.30 0.52 4.86
C THR A 44 -9.86 1.46 3.73
N ILE A 45 -10.50 2.62 3.59
CA ILE A 45 -10.08 3.67 2.64
C ILE A 45 -8.72 4.23 3.05
N GLN A 46 -8.55 4.56 4.33
CA GLN A 46 -7.27 5.07 4.83
C GLN A 46 -6.16 4.01 4.68
N TRP A 47 -6.45 2.75 5.01
CA TRP A 47 -5.53 1.62 4.76
C TRP A 47 -5.14 1.51 3.29
N GLY A 48 -6.13 1.60 2.37
CA GLY A 48 -5.87 1.54 0.93
C GLY A 48 -5.03 2.73 0.42
N ARG A 49 -5.25 3.92 0.99
CA ARG A 49 -4.44 5.12 0.70
C ARG A 49 -2.99 4.95 1.17
N ASP A 50 -2.80 4.46 2.39
CA ASP A 50 -1.46 4.24 2.96
C ASP A 50 -0.72 3.14 2.20
N LEU A 51 -1.43 2.09 1.77
CA LEU A 51 -0.88 1.05 0.90
C LEU A 51 -0.43 1.62 -0.45
N PHE A 52 -1.27 2.44 -1.10
CA PHE A 52 -0.93 3.09 -2.36
C PHE A 52 0.30 3.99 -2.23
N ASP A 53 0.32 4.85 -1.20
CA ASP A 53 1.44 5.76 -0.95
C ASP A 53 2.74 5.00 -0.67
N GLY A 54 2.66 3.92 0.12
CA GLY A 54 3.79 3.04 0.39
C GLY A 54 4.38 2.42 -0.87
N LEU A 55 3.55 1.82 -1.71
CA LEU A 55 3.98 1.05 -2.88
C LEU A 55 4.42 1.92 -4.06
N PHE A 56 3.70 3.01 -4.34
CA PHE A 56 3.84 3.75 -5.60
C PHE A 56 4.40 5.17 -5.44
N CYS A 57 4.50 5.70 -4.22
CA CYS A 57 5.11 7.01 -3.96
C CYS A 57 6.42 6.87 -3.18
N ARG A 58 6.34 6.27 -1.99
CA ARG A 58 7.47 6.21 -1.05
C ARG A 58 8.57 5.26 -1.53
N ARG A 59 8.24 4.02 -1.89
CA ARG A 59 9.21 3.03 -2.38
C ARG A 59 9.96 3.53 -3.63
N PRO A 60 9.31 4.08 -4.68
CA PRO A 60 10.01 4.62 -5.84
C PRO A 60 10.80 5.89 -5.51
N GLY A 61 10.25 6.77 -4.67
CA GLY A 61 10.95 7.97 -4.19
C GLY A 61 12.26 7.61 -3.48
N GLN A 62 12.23 6.60 -2.60
CA GLN A 62 13.44 6.11 -1.93
C GLN A 62 14.49 5.57 -2.90
N VAL A 63 14.10 4.86 -3.96
CA VAL A 63 15.07 4.40 -4.99
C VAL A 63 15.66 5.59 -5.74
N ASN A 64 14.82 6.53 -6.19
CA ASN A 64 15.26 7.69 -6.96
C ASN A 64 16.18 8.62 -6.15
N ASP A 65 15.87 8.84 -4.87
CA ASP A 65 16.68 9.67 -3.97
C ASP A 65 18.06 9.05 -3.70
N ASN A 66 18.20 7.73 -3.85
CA ASN A 66 19.45 7.01 -3.63
C ASN A 66 20.08 6.47 -4.93
N VAL A 67 19.63 6.91 -6.11
CA VAL A 67 20.08 6.33 -7.40
C VAL A 67 21.58 6.50 -7.65
N ASP A 68 22.15 7.63 -7.21
CA ASP A 68 23.59 7.90 -7.29
C ASP A 68 24.39 6.96 -6.36
N ASP A 69 23.86 6.67 -5.17
CA ASP A 69 24.45 5.74 -4.23
C ASP A 69 24.32 4.28 -4.73
N VAL A 70 23.16 3.90 -5.28
CA VAL A 70 22.89 2.57 -5.83
C VAL A 70 23.75 2.26 -7.08
N SER A 71 24.00 3.26 -7.93
CA SER A 71 24.79 3.10 -9.15
C SER A 71 26.31 3.09 -8.90
N SER A 72 26.76 3.66 -7.79
CA SER A 72 28.19 3.80 -7.46
C SER A 72 28.68 2.80 -6.39
N MET A 73 27.78 2.18 -5.63
CA MET A 73 28.10 1.26 -4.54
C MET A 73 27.72 -0.19 -4.87
N SER A 74 28.42 -1.14 -4.24
CA SER A 74 28.01 -2.54 -4.28
C SER A 74 26.67 -2.73 -3.55
N VAL A 75 25.89 -3.75 -3.93
CA VAL A 75 24.63 -4.12 -3.25
C VAL A 75 24.85 -4.32 -1.74
N GLU A 76 26.03 -4.82 -1.35
CA GLU A 76 26.40 -5.06 0.04
C GLU A 76 26.66 -3.77 0.82
N ASP A 77 27.28 -2.77 0.19
CA ASP A 77 27.55 -1.48 0.83
C ASP A 77 26.28 -0.62 0.90
N PHE A 78 25.41 -0.73 -0.11
CA PHE A 78 24.08 -0.14 -0.07
C PHE A 78 23.22 -0.75 1.05
N ALA A 79 23.22 -2.08 1.18
CA ALA A 79 22.50 -2.77 2.26
C ALA A 79 22.98 -2.32 3.65
N LYS A 80 24.31 -2.15 3.85
CA LYS A 80 24.87 -1.62 5.10
C LYS A 80 24.45 -0.17 5.39
N MET A 81 24.38 0.68 4.37
CA MET A 81 23.90 2.06 4.52
C MET A 81 22.43 2.08 4.97
N ILE A 82 21.58 1.28 4.32
CA ILE A 82 20.16 1.15 4.64
C ILE A 82 19.99 0.65 6.09
N LEU A 83 20.70 -0.42 6.47
CA LEU A 83 20.73 -0.96 7.83
C LEU A 83 21.12 0.10 8.87
N HIS A 84 22.15 0.89 8.59
CA HIS A 84 22.61 1.94 9.50
C HIS A 84 21.64 3.13 9.61
N LYS A 85 20.92 3.47 8.53
CA LYS A 85 19.99 4.62 8.51
C LYS A 85 18.61 4.29 9.08
N LEU A 86 18.09 3.09 8.82
CA LEU A 86 16.68 2.73 9.04
C LEU A 86 16.48 1.74 10.19
N GLY A 87 17.54 1.07 10.66
CA GLY A 87 17.47 -0.01 11.64
C GLY A 87 17.13 -1.37 10.99
N ASP A 88 17.32 -2.45 11.74
CA ASP A 88 17.31 -3.82 11.21
C ASP A 88 15.98 -4.22 10.54
N ASP A 89 14.84 -3.97 11.20
CA ASP A 89 13.52 -4.39 10.68
C ASP A 89 13.12 -3.62 9.41
N ALA A 90 13.31 -2.30 9.40
CA ALA A 90 12.97 -1.46 8.25
C ALA A 90 13.93 -1.70 7.07
N ALA A 91 15.19 -2.03 7.35
CA ALA A 91 16.15 -2.39 6.31
C ALA A 91 15.82 -3.73 5.65
N LEU A 92 15.31 -4.70 6.41
CA LEU A 92 14.92 -6.00 5.89
C LEU A 92 13.70 -5.89 4.97
N GLU A 93 12.73 -5.04 5.33
CA GLU A 93 11.59 -4.68 4.47
C GLU A 93 12.07 -4.05 3.16
N VAL A 94 12.92 -3.02 3.23
CA VAL A 94 13.47 -2.35 2.02
C VAL A 94 14.29 -3.32 1.16
N ALA A 95 15.06 -4.23 1.76
CA ALA A 95 15.84 -5.22 1.02
C ALA A 95 14.95 -6.24 0.29
N ALA A 96 13.86 -6.68 0.92
CA ALA A 96 12.88 -7.56 0.29
C ALA A 96 12.20 -6.85 -0.90
N GLU A 97 11.77 -5.60 -0.71
CA GLU A 97 11.18 -4.76 -1.75
C GLU A 97 12.15 -4.56 -2.93
N MET A 98 13.40 -4.19 -2.67
CA MET A 98 14.39 -4.03 -3.74
C MET A 98 14.74 -5.35 -4.45
N GLY A 99 14.73 -6.46 -3.73
CA GLY A 99 14.94 -7.79 -4.31
C GLY A 99 13.85 -8.18 -5.32
N GLU A 100 12.59 -7.87 -5.02
CA GLU A 100 11.46 -8.08 -5.92
C GLU A 100 11.55 -7.23 -7.20
N ASP A 101 12.12 -6.03 -7.08
CA ASP A 101 12.27 -5.09 -8.19
C ASP A 101 13.48 -5.47 -9.06
N PHE A 102 14.65 -5.69 -8.46
CA PHE A 102 15.89 -5.97 -9.18
C PHE A 102 15.82 -7.25 -10.04
N ALA A 103 15.16 -8.30 -9.54
CA ALA A 103 14.97 -9.55 -10.27
C ALA A 103 14.16 -9.39 -11.56
N SER A 104 13.31 -8.35 -11.63
CA SER A 104 12.40 -8.12 -12.74
C SER A 104 13.00 -7.22 -13.85
N PHE A 105 14.03 -6.42 -13.54
CA PHE A 105 14.47 -5.31 -14.41
C PHE A 105 15.98 -5.29 -14.77
N SER A 106 16.74 -6.35 -14.49
CA SER A 106 18.21 -6.41 -14.73
C SER A 106 18.67 -6.38 -16.20
N SER A 107 17.77 -6.20 -17.18
CA SER A 107 18.09 -6.19 -18.62
C SER A 107 17.89 -4.81 -19.25
N LYS A 108 18.73 -4.48 -20.25
CA LYS A 108 18.74 -3.17 -20.91
C LYS A 108 17.39 -2.84 -21.56
N GLU A 109 16.99 -1.56 -21.51
CA GLU A 109 15.75 -1.02 -22.08
C GLU A 109 15.58 -1.27 -23.59
N ASP A 110 16.66 -1.58 -24.31
CA ASP A 110 16.71 -1.75 -25.79
C ASP A 110 16.36 -3.17 -26.26
N ASP A 111 15.81 -4.01 -25.36
CA ASP A 111 15.40 -5.37 -25.67
C ASP A 111 13.93 -5.41 -26.12
N SER A 112 13.63 -6.07 -27.25
CA SER A 112 12.27 -6.11 -27.82
C SER A 112 11.23 -6.68 -26.86
N ASP A 113 11.69 -7.49 -25.91
CA ASP A 113 10.86 -8.22 -24.96
C ASP A 113 10.80 -7.54 -23.58
N TYR A 114 11.41 -6.36 -23.41
CA TYR A 114 11.42 -5.64 -22.13
C TYR A 114 9.99 -5.37 -21.63
N VAL A 115 9.13 -4.82 -22.49
CA VAL A 115 7.74 -4.46 -22.13
C VAL A 115 6.94 -5.67 -21.67
N GLU A 116 7.05 -6.81 -22.37
CA GLU A 116 6.34 -8.04 -21.99
C GLU A 116 6.84 -8.61 -20.67
N ARG A 117 8.15 -8.56 -20.40
CA ARG A 117 8.69 -8.99 -19.10
C ARG A 117 8.21 -8.09 -17.96
N VAL A 118 8.20 -6.78 -18.15
CA VAL A 118 7.69 -5.82 -17.15
C VAL A 118 6.21 -6.12 -16.85
N ARG A 119 5.41 -6.43 -17.87
CA ARG A 119 4.01 -6.83 -17.70
C ARG A 119 3.85 -8.11 -16.90
N GLU A 120 4.52 -9.19 -17.32
CA GLU A 120 4.42 -10.49 -16.66
C GLU A 120 4.88 -10.42 -15.20
N ALA A 121 5.98 -9.72 -14.93
CA ALA A 121 6.51 -9.51 -13.59
C ALA A 121 5.56 -8.67 -12.72
N SER A 122 4.99 -7.60 -13.28
CA SER A 122 4.03 -6.73 -12.57
C SER A 122 2.73 -7.47 -12.24
N LEU A 123 2.26 -8.30 -13.16
CA LEU A 123 1.06 -9.12 -12.98
C LEU A 123 1.27 -10.17 -11.89
N ARG A 124 2.35 -10.95 -11.97
CA ARG A 124 2.70 -11.95 -10.95
C ARG A 124 2.83 -11.32 -9.56
N TRP A 125 3.46 -10.16 -9.48
CA TRP A 125 3.56 -9.40 -8.24
C TRP A 125 2.21 -8.95 -7.71
N ALA A 126 1.33 -8.42 -8.57
CA ALA A 126 0.02 -7.94 -8.14
C ALA A 126 -0.86 -9.09 -7.60
N VAL A 127 -0.76 -10.28 -8.20
CA VAL A 127 -1.42 -11.51 -7.71
C VAL A 127 -0.88 -11.90 -6.32
N ASN A 128 0.45 -11.96 -6.16
CA ASN A 128 1.07 -12.28 -4.87
C ASN A 128 0.75 -11.25 -3.79
N LEU A 129 0.73 -9.97 -4.16
CA LEU A 129 0.34 -8.88 -3.27
C LEU A 129 -1.11 -9.03 -2.83
N ALA A 130 -2.03 -9.31 -3.75
CA ALA A 130 -3.44 -9.51 -3.42
C ALA A 130 -3.63 -10.70 -2.45
N ASP A 131 -2.96 -11.82 -2.70
CA ASP A 131 -3.02 -13.00 -1.83
C ASP A 131 -2.46 -12.69 -0.43
N SER A 132 -1.32 -12.01 -0.36
CA SER A 132 -0.70 -11.59 0.90
C SER A 132 -1.64 -10.68 1.71
N LEU A 133 -2.22 -9.66 1.07
CA LEU A 133 -3.01 -8.64 1.74
C LEU A 133 -4.42 -9.09 2.15
N PHE A 134 -5.10 -9.88 1.30
CA PHE A 134 -6.51 -10.19 1.50
C PHE A 134 -6.78 -11.61 2.00
N ARG A 135 -5.79 -12.51 1.88
CA ARG A 135 -5.92 -13.90 2.33
C ARG A 135 -4.91 -14.24 3.43
N ALA A 136 -3.62 -14.20 3.14
CA ALA A 136 -2.59 -14.67 4.08
C ALA A 136 -2.60 -13.86 5.38
N SER A 137 -2.68 -12.53 5.29
CA SER A 137 -2.79 -11.64 6.46
C SER A 137 -4.00 -11.98 7.35
N ILE A 138 -5.14 -12.34 6.74
CA ILE A 138 -6.38 -12.68 7.43
C ILE A 138 -6.28 -14.08 8.07
N GLU A 139 -5.68 -15.04 7.36
CA GLU A 139 -5.39 -16.35 7.91
C GLU A 139 -4.47 -16.24 9.14
N ASP A 140 -3.42 -15.43 9.06
CA ASP A 140 -2.49 -15.21 10.17
C ASP A 140 -3.14 -14.49 11.36
N LEU A 141 -4.00 -13.50 11.08
CA LEU A 141 -4.78 -12.82 12.11
C LEU A 141 -5.71 -13.81 12.85
N LEU A 142 -6.37 -14.72 12.14
CA LEU A 142 -7.24 -15.74 12.73
C LEU A 142 -6.45 -16.84 13.45
N LYS A 143 -5.21 -17.13 13.07
CA LYS A 143 -4.32 -18.02 13.84
C LYS A 143 -3.92 -17.38 15.16
N GLN A 144 -3.63 -16.07 15.16
CA GLN A 144 -3.27 -15.33 16.37
C GLN A 144 -4.47 -15.12 17.29
N HIS A 145 -5.65 -14.87 16.72
CA HIS A 145 -6.90 -14.66 17.44
C HIS A 145 -8.00 -15.57 16.89
N PRO A 146 -8.07 -16.84 17.36
CA PRO A 146 -9.12 -17.77 16.97
C PRO A 146 -10.54 -17.19 17.15
N ILE A 147 -11.50 -17.68 16.36
CA ILE A 147 -12.87 -17.14 16.35
C ILE A 147 -13.56 -17.23 17.72
N ASP A 148 -13.22 -18.26 18.48
CA ASP A 148 -13.72 -18.57 19.82
C ASP A 148 -12.80 -18.07 20.95
N SER A 149 -11.76 -17.29 20.62
CA SER A 149 -10.87 -16.70 21.63
C SER A 149 -11.60 -15.70 22.51
N VAL A 150 -11.16 -15.63 23.76
CA VAL A 150 -11.62 -14.67 24.77
C VAL A 150 -10.48 -13.73 25.15
N ASP A 151 -10.81 -12.52 25.60
CA ASP A 151 -9.83 -11.58 26.14
C ASP A 151 -9.55 -11.83 27.63
N GLU A 152 -8.72 -10.96 28.23
CA GLU A 152 -8.26 -11.09 29.63
C GLU A 152 -9.40 -11.05 30.65
N ASP A 153 -10.51 -10.40 30.29
CA ASP A 153 -11.72 -10.29 31.12
C ASP A 153 -12.67 -11.49 30.94
N GLY A 154 -12.33 -12.41 30.03
CA GLY A 154 -13.14 -13.59 29.70
C GLY A 154 -14.28 -13.33 28.71
N GLU A 155 -14.33 -12.13 28.12
CA GLU A 155 -15.32 -11.77 27.11
C GLU A 155 -14.85 -12.22 25.71
N PRO A 156 -15.77 -12.47 24.75
CA PRO A 156 -15.38 -12.84 23.40
C PRO A 156 -14.48 -11.78 22.76
N PHE A 157 -13.31 -12.21 22.25
CA PHE A 157 -12.35 -11.32 21.61
C PHE A 157 -12.97 -10.61 20.40
N TRP A 158 -13.76 -11.32 19.60
CA TRP A 158 -14.45 -10.73 18.45
C TRP A 158 -15.79 -10.11 18.85
N SER A 159 -15.71 -8.95 19.50
CA SER A 159 -16.87 -8.20 19.99
C SER A 159 -16.74 -6.69 19.75
N GLY A 160 -17.87 -5.98 19.73
CA GLY A 160 -17.92 -4.53 19.56
C GLY A 160 -17.29 -4.06 18.25
N THR A 161 -16.17 -3.34 18.34
CA THR A 161 -15.40 -2.83 17.19
C THR A 161 -14.48 -3.88 16.55
N ARG A 162 -14.26 -5.03 17.20
CA ARG A 162 -13.46 -6.15 16.67
C ARG A 162 -14.38 -7.07 15.85
N ARG A 163 -14.48 -6.82 14.55
CA ARG A 163 -15.27 -7.65 13.63
C ARG A 163 -14.46 -8.86 13.20
N THR A 164 -15.02 -10.07 13.35
CA THR A 164 -14.37 -11.30 12.86
C THR A 164 -14.21 -11.24 11.34
N PRO A 165 -12.98 -11.32 10.81
CA PRO A 165 -12.75 -11.33 9.38
C PRO A 165 -13.12 -12.69 8.77
N LYS A 166 -13.26 -12.73 7.44
CA LYS A 166 -13.49 -13.98 6.70
C LYS A 166 -12.37 -14.15 5.68
N VAL A 167 -11.75 -15.33 5.69
CA VAL A 167 -10.75 -15.70 4.67
C VAL A 167 -11.46 -15.81 3.32
N LEU A 168 -10.89 -15.16 2.31
CA LEU A 168 -11.40 -15.23 0.95
C LEU A 168 -11.16 -16.61 0.34
N SER A 169 -12.15 -17.14 -0.37
CA SER A 169 -12.04 -18.38 -1.13
C SER A 169 -12.14 -18.09 -2.62
N TYR A 170 -11.08 -18.40 -3.38
CA TYR A 170 -11.03 -18.16 -4.83
C TYR A 170 -11.80 -19.20 -5.67
N GLY A 171 -12.63 -20.02 -5.03
CA GLY A 171 -13.30 -21.16 -5.68
C GLY A 171 -14.54 -20.80 -6.51
N ASP A 172 -15.15 -19.64 -6.29
CA ASP A 172 -16.43 -19.28 -6.90
C ASP A 172 -16.29 -18.06 -7.84
N ARG A 173 -16.17 -18.33 -9.14
CA ARG A 173 -15.93 -17.30 -10.18
C ARG A 173 -17.01 -16.24 -10.28
N ASP A 174 -18.21 -16.49 -9.77
CA ASP A 174 -19.32 -15.53 -9.79
C ASP A 174 -19.39 -14.69 -8.51
N ASP A 175 -18.47 -14.87 -7.57
CA ASP A 175 -18.37 -14.05 -6.37
C ASP A 175 -17.91 -12.62 -6.72
N VAL A 176 -18.75 -11.64 -6.41
CA VAL A 176 -18.47 -10.21 -6.59
C VAL A 176 -17.18 -9.80 -5.89
N VAL A 177 -16.83 -10.44 -4.78
CA VAL A 177 -15.57 -10.21 -4.05
C VAL A 177 -14.36 -10.60 -4.90
N ILE A 178 -14.41 -11.73 -5.61
CA ILE A 178 -13.36 -12.11 -6.56
C ILE A 178 -13.24 -11.06 -7.66
N GLY A 179 -14.36 -10.51 -8.15
CA GLY A 179 -14.36 -9.39 -9.09
C GLY A 179 -13.55 -8.18 -8.59
N TYR A 180 -13.69 -7.82 -7.31
CA TYR A 180 -12.90 -6.73 -6.71
C TYR A 180 -11.41 -7.08 -6.58
N ILE A 181 -11.07 -8.32 -6.27
CA ILE A 181 -9.67 -8.77 -6.21
C ILE A 181 -9.02 -8.72 -7.60
N VAL A 182 -9.72 -9.16 -8.64
CA VAL A 182 -9.24 -9.06 -10.02
C VAL A 182 -9.05 -7.60 -10.44
N GLU A 183 -9.94 -6.69 -10.02
CA GLU A 183 -9.76 -5.25 -10.27
C GLU A 183 -8.54 -4.68 -9.52
N PHE A 184 -8.32 -5.11 -8.28
CA PHE A 184 -7.13 -4.75 -7.52
C PHE A 184 -5.86 -5.22 -8.23
N VAL A 185 -5.80 -6.50 -8.63
CA VAL A 185 -4.64 -7.06 -9.35
C VAL A 185 -4.36 -6.27 -10.62
N ARG A 186 -5.41 -5.97 -11.41
CA ARG A 186 -5.28 -5.17 -12.62
C ARG A 186 -4.74 -3.76 -12.32
N SER A 187 -5.31 -3.09 -11.34
CA SER A 187 -4.92 -1.71 -10.99
C SER A 187 -3.49 -1.65 -10.46
N ALA A 188 -3.12 -2.56 -9.57
CA ALA A 188 -1.78 -2.64 -9.01
C ALA A 188 -0.75 -2.99 -10.10
N ALA A 189 -1.03 -3.97 -10.96
CA ALA A 189 -0.15 -4.34 -12.06
C ALA A 189 0.06 -3.16 -13.02
N ARG A 190 -1.00 -2.44 -13.37
CA ARG A 190 -0.93 -1.25 -14.24
C ARG A 190 -0.04 -0.16 -13.65
N LEU A 191 -0.27 0.20 -12.39
CA LEU A 191 0.54 1.21 -11.70
C LEU A 191 2.02 0.80 -11.65
N ARG A 192 2.30 -0.48 -11.39
CA ARG A 192 3.68 -0.99 -11.38
C ARG A 192 4.31 -0.97 -12.78
N VAL A 193 3.56 -1.30 -13.83
CA VAL A 193 4.05 -1.18 -15.22
C VAL A 193 4.37 0.27 -15.55
N GLU A 194 3.49 1.22 -15.24
CA GLU A 194 3.71 2.66 -15.49
C GLU A 194 4.94 3.20 -14.77
N MET A 195 5.26 2.65 -13.59
CA MET A 195 6.42 3.02 -12.79
C MET A 195 7.75 2.62 -13.42
N TYR A 196 7.78 1.53 -14.20
CA TYR A 196 9.01 1.01 -14.83
C TYR A 196 9.10 1.25 -16.32
N LEU A 197 7.99 1.55 -17.01
CA LEU A 197 8.05 1.90 -18.42
C LEU A 197 8.55 3.34 -18.61
N PRO A 198 9.42 3.58 -19.60
CA PRO A 198 9.85 4.92 -19.93
C PRO A 198 8.66 5.78 -20.37
N PRO A 199 8.71 7.12 -20.14
CA PRO A 199 7.59 8.02 -20.41
C PRO A 199 7.05 7.96 -21.85
N SER A 200 7.91 7.63 -22.82
CA SER A 200 7.54 7.46 -24.23
C SER A 200 6.58 6.28 -24.46
N LEU A 201 6.77 5.15 -23.77
CA LEU A 201 5.95 3.95 -23.92
C LEU A 201 4.71 3.97 -23.00
N SER A 202 4.79 4.70 -21.88
CA SER A 202 3.66 4.90 -20.96
C SER A 202 2.54 5.72 -21.64
N GLN A 203 2.87 6.76 -22.40
CA GLN A 203 1.90 7.61 -23.11
C GLN A 203 1.22 6.92 -24.31
N GLU A 204 1.80 5.85 -24.86
CA GLU A 204 1.22 5.06 -25.96
C GLU A 204 0.15 4.05 -25.49
N GLY A 205 -0.17 4.02 -24.19
CA GLY A 205 -1.23 3.19 -23.63
C GLY A 205 -0.86 1.72 -23.47
N GLU A 206 0.43 1.36 -23.52
CA GLU A 206 0.90 -0.01 -23.29
C GLU A 206 0.49 -0.51 -21.87
N ALA A 207 0.48 0.35 -20.85
CA ALA A 207 -0.03 -0.02 -19.52
C ALA A 207 -1.54 -0.36 -19.53
N SER A 208 -2.32 0.22 -20.44
CA SER A 208 -3.77 -0.02 -20.54
C SER A 208 -4.14 -1.39 -21.11
N LYS A 209 -3.19 -2.14 -21.68
CA LYS A 209 -3.44 -3.42 -22.37
C LYS A 209 -3.55 -4.64 -21.45
N ILE A 210 -3.33 -4.52 -20.14
CA ILE A 210 -3.51 -5.64 -19.19
C ILE A 210 -4.99 -6.04 -19.16
N SER A 211 -5.29 -7.25 -19.63
CA SER A 211 -6.65 -7.81 -19.72
C SER A 211 -7.07 -8.48 -18.42
N VAL A 212 -8.39 -8.60 -18.22
CA VAL A 212 -9.01 -9.39 -17.14
C VAL A 212 -8.64 -10.88 -17.25
N GLN A 213 -8.38 -11.36 -18.46
CA GLN A 213 -8.04 -12.77 -18.70
C GLN A 213 -6.59 -13.10 -18.32
N ASP A 214 -5.74 -12.08 -18.24
CA ASP A 214 -4.34 -12.24 -17.86
C ASP A 214 -4.18 -12.24 -16.33
N ALA A 215 -5.09 -11.58 -15.61
CA ALA A 215 -5.13 -11.46 -14.14
C ALA A 215 -5.91 -12.59 -13.46
#